data_AF-A0A0U5K261-F1
#
_entry.id   AF-A0A0U5K261-F1
#
_cell.length_a   1.000
_cell.length_b   1.000
_cell.length_c   1.000
_cell.angle_alpha   90.00
_cell.angle_beta   90.00
_cell.angle_gamma   90.00
#
_symmetry.space_group_name_H-M   'P 1'
#
loop_
_entity.id
_entity.type
_entity.pdbx_description
1 polymer ?
#
loop_
_entity_poly.entity_id
_entity_poly.type
_entity_poly.pdbx_seq_one_letter_code
_entity_poly.pdbx_strand_id
1 'polypeptide(L)'
;MFSTVDNNKINYVAIQNSDEKKQDLIKAIPDELVLEVFSHLNLATLSTICCVSKQWKQLASQPIVWKIAMYNEIAFGNSKWAKYFGKDVIKNEDTKEEFSSLPFDAFIEDCKKFKNLFPGKSAKDSLMLVRLPKTLNGQLTLKNLGELAKKYFPTSDAGYDKGYLWPPVLAEGGDKTIDQSQWVLMTNDLLPDSRSKNYAEHQAMIANLAQQKLIGYEIPEIIESTACILAQHFKTNSVGDSENPFYNGCTYTVCKDNIQGSHTLVGGLKNSGLRIYYHNQPGFATGVAALRKP
;
A
#
# COMPACT_ATOMS: atom_id res chain seq x y z
N MET A 1 -47.71 -10.97 41.05
CA MET A 1 -48.93 -11.29 40.28
C MET A 1 -49.03 -10.29 39.15
N PHE A 2 -49.30 -10.78 37.95
CA PHE A 2 -49.06 -10.15 36.65
C PHE A 2 -49.71 -8.76 36.47
N SER A 3 -48.91 -7.81 35.98
CA SER A 3 -49.38 -6.56 35.37
C SER A 3 -48.93 -6.57 33.91
N THR A 4 -49.84 -6.94 33.02
CA THR A 4 -49.72 -6.81 31.56
C THR A 4 -49.91 -5.34 31.18
N VAL A 5 -48.88 -4.72 30.61
CA VAL A 5 -48.98 -3.44 29.90
C VAL A 5 -48.92 -3.72 28.41
N ASP A 6 -50.05 -3.48 27.77
CA ASP A 6 -50.20 -3.34 26.33
C ASP A 6 -49.54 -2.05 25.82
N ASN A 7 -49.10 -2.13 24.56
CA ASN A 7 -48.90 -1.05 23.57
C ASN A 7 -47.47 -0.88 23.06
N ASN A 8 -47.23 -1.43 21.87
CA ASN A 8 -46.75 -0.60 20.76
C ASN A 8 -47.09 -1.26 19.42
N LYS A 9 -48.22 -0.83 18.85
CA LYS A 9 -48.51 -0.94 17.41
C LYS A 9 -47.49 -0.08 16.68
N ILE A 10 -46.46 -0.72 16.12
CA ILE A 10 -45.60 -0.09 15.11
C ILE A 10 -46.49 0.10 13.87
N ASN A 11 -46.87 1.35 13.61
CA ASN A 11 -47.50 1.75 12.36
C ASN A 11 -46.52 1.47 11.22
N TYR A 12 -46.73 0.36 10.51
CA TYR A 12 -46.20 0.18 9.17
C TYR A 12 -46.89 1.21 8.27
N VAL A 13 -46.23 2.34 8.05
CA VAL A 13 -46.58 3.25 6.97
C VAL A 13 -46.27 2.51 5.67
N ALA A 14 -47.30 1.91 5.08
CA ALA A 14 -47.26 1.40 3.73
C ALA A 14 -46.96 2.58 2.80
N ILE A 15 -45.73 2.62 2.28
CA ILE A 15 -45.34 3.55 1.23
C ILE A 15 -46.17 3.17 0.00
N GLN A 16 -47.20 3.96 -0.27
CA GLN A 16 -48.00 3.81 -1.49
C GLN A 16 -47.10 4.07 -2.70
N ASN A 17 -47.08 3.10 -3.60
CA ASN A 17 -46.42 3.17 -4.90
C ASN A 17 -47.03 4.30 -5.74
N SER A 18 -46.38 5.47 -5.75
CA SER A 18 -46.57 6.44 -6.82
C SER A 18 -45.61 6.08 -7.95
N ASP A 19 -46.17 5.59 -9.07
CA ASP A 19 -45.52 5.35 -10.37
C ASP A 19 -45.07 6.68 -11.04
N GLU A 20 -44.50 7.61 -10.27
CA GLU A 20 -43.76 8.72 -10.84
C GLU A 20 -42.45 8.16 -11.38
N LYS A 21 -42.29 8.20 -12.71
CA LYS A 21 -41.01 7.97 -13.38
C LYS A 21 -39.99 8.94 -12.79
N LYS A 22 -39.27 8.52 -11.75
CA LYS A 22 -38.16 9.28 -11.17
C LYS A 22 -37.21 9.64 -12.30
N GLN A 23 -37.15 10.93 -12.59
CA GLN A 23 -36.28 11.46 -13.61
C GLN A 23 -34.84 11.10 -13.25
N ASP A 24 -34.10 10.50 -14.19
CA ASP A 24 -32.70 10.14 -13.99
C ASP A 24 -31.90 11.42 -13.75
N LEU A 25 -31.46 11.62 -12.51
CA LEU A 25 -30.78 12.84 -12.07
C LEU A 25 -29.52 13.14 -12.89
N ILE A 26 -28.86 12.11 -13.42
CA ILE A 26 -27.64 12.28 -14.24
C ILE A 26 -27.95 13.02 -15.55
N LYS A 27 -29.20 12.97 -16.04
CA LYS A 27 -29.60 13.66 -17.27
C LYS A 27 -29.92 15.12 -17.05
N ALA A 28 -30.15 15.51 -15.80
CA ALA A 28 -30.50 16.88 -15.42
C ALA A 28 -29.27 17.69 -14.98
N ILE A 29 -28.12 17.04 -14.77
CA ILE A 29 -26.91 17.64 -14.21
C ILE A 29 -25.82 17.63 -15.29
N PRO A 30 -25.02 18.70 -15.43
CA PRO A 30 -23.84 18.72 -16.30
C PRO A 30 -22.84 17.60 -15.97
N ASP A 31 -22.23 17.01 -17.00
CA ASP A 31 -21.29 15.90 -16.86
C ASP A 31 -20.13 16.25 -15.91
N GLU A 32 -19.70 17.51 -15.84
CA GLU A 32 -18.61 17.97 -14.97
C GLU A 32 -18.91 17.73 -13.49
N LEU A 33 -20.13 18.04 -13.06
CA LEU A 33 -20.56 17.83 -11.66
C LEU A 33 -20.73 16.35 -11.35
N VAL A 34 -21.15 15.55 -12.33
CA VAL A 34 -21.23 14.09 -12.18
C VAL A 34 -19.84 13.49 -12.00
N LEU A 35 -18.86 13.94 -12.80
CA LEU A 35 -17.47 13.50 -12.68
C LEU A 35 -16.85 13.91 -11.35
N GLU A 36 -17.16 15.12 -10.86
CA GLU A 36 -16.76 15.56 -9.51
C GLU A 36 -17.32 14.62 -8.44
N VAL A 37 -18.63 14.33 -8.47
CA VAL A 37 -19.25 13.36 -7.55
C VAL A 37 -18.59 11.99 -7.64
N PHE A 38 -18.37 11.48 -8.87
CA PHE A 38 -17.74 10.18 -9.07
C PHE A 38 -16.30 10.14 -8.55
N SER A 39 -15.56 11.25 -8.60
CA SER A 39 -14.20 11.33 -8.08
C SER A 39 -14.09 11.12 -6.56
N HIS A 40 -15.19 11.28 -5.82
CA HIS A 40 -15.27 11.03 -4.38
C HIS A 40 -15.64 9.57 -4.03
N LEU A 41 -15.94 8.73 -5.02
CA LEU A 41 -16.37 7.36 -4.80
C LEU A 41 -15.18 6.39 -4.75
N ASN A 42 -15.35 5.29 -4.01
CA ASN A 42 -14.38 4.20 -3.96
C ASN A 42 -14.47 3.30 -5.20
N LEU A 43 -13.46 2.43 -5.39
CA LEU A 43 -13.34 1.60 -6.59
C LEU A 43 -14.51 0.61 -6.75
N ALA A 44 -15.01 0.07 -5.64
CA ALA A 44 -16.15 -0.85 -5.65
C ALA A 44 -17.42 -0.16 -6.13
N THR A 45 -17.70 1.04 -5.61
CA THR A 45 -18.88 1.83 -5.98
C THR A 45 -18.81 2.29 -7.43
N LEU A 46 -17.64 2.73 -7.90
CA LEU A 46 -17.42 3.08 -9.31
C LEU A 46 -17.68 1.88 -10.23
N SER A 47 -17.25 0.68 -9.82
CA SER A 47 -17.52 -0.56 -10.57
C SER A 47 -19.03 -0.84 -10.66
N THR A 48 -19.78 -0.66 -9.57
CA THR A 48 -21.25 -0.82 -9.58
C THR A 48 -21.94 0.22 -10.47
N ILE A 49 -21.48 1.47 -10.41
CA ILE A 49 -21.99 2.58 -11.22
C ILE A 49 -21.85 2.31 -12.72
N CYS A 50 -20.75 1.67 -13.15
CA CYS A 50 -20.55 1.25 -14.53
C CYS A 50 -21.61 0.26 -15.05
N CYS A 51 -22.41 -0.35 -14.16
CA CYS A 51 -23.46 -1.30 -14.50
C CYS A 51 -24.87 -0.69 -14.49
N VAL A 52 -25.03 0.59 -14.13
CA VAL A 52 -26.35 1.24 -14.00
C VAL A 52 -26.98 1.55 -15.37
N SER A 53 -26.25 2.27 -16.23
CA SER A 53 -26.70 2.62 -17.58
C SER A 53 -25.52 2.92 -18.50
N LYS A 54 -25.76 3.04 -19.82
CA LYS A 54 -24.70 3.38 -20.78
C LYS A 54 -24.06 4.74 -20.48
N GLN A 55 -24.85 5.73 -20.08
CA GLN A 55 -24.35 7.08 -19.74
C GLN A 55 -23.51 7.04 -18.46
N TRP A 56 -24.00 6.37 -17.41
CA TRP A 56 -23.25 6.20 -16.16
C TRP A 56 -21.92 5.48 -16.42
N LYS A 57 -21.93 4.41 -17.23
CA LYS A 57 -20.72 3.70 -17.64
C LYS A 57 -19.75 4.60 -18.39
N GLN A 58 -20.24 5.43 -19.31
CA GLN A 58 -19.37 6.34 -20.08
C GLN A 58 -18.66 7.33 -19.16
N LEU A 59 -19.40 7.96 -18.25
CA LEU A 59 -18.84 8.95 -17.32
C LEU A 59 -17.93 8.31 -16.27
N ALA A 60 -18.34 7.19 -15.69
CA ALA A 60 -17.53 6.49 -14.69
C ALA A 60 -16.30 5.81 -15.29
N SER A 61 -16.30 5.47 -16.58
CA SER A 61 -15.11 4.93 -17.27
C SER A 61 -14.04 5.98 -17.59
N GLN A 62 -14.26 7.25 -17.26
CA GLN A 62 -13.26 8.30 -17.49
C GLN A 62 -11.98 8.00 -16.69
N PRO A 63 -10.78 7.95 -17.33
CA PRO A 63 -9.53 7.56 -16.66
C PRO A 63 -9.21 8.39 -15.41
N ILE A 64 -9.52 9.69 -15.43
CA ILE A 64 -9.25 10.59 -14.29
C ILE A 64 -10.01 10.18 -13.02
N VAL A 65 -11.25 9.69 -13.16
CA VAL A 65 -12.08 9.24 -12.02
C VAL A 65 -11.42 8.03 -11.35
N TRP A 66 -10.98 7.05 -12.14
CA TRP A 66 -10.27 5.88 -11.64
C TRP A 66 -8.90 6.22 -11.07
N LYS A 67 -8.17 7.16 -11.68
CA LYS A 67 -6.89 7.65 -11.16
C LYS A 67 -7.06 8.26 -9.76
N ILE A 68 -8.09 9.07 -9.56
CA ILE A 68 -8.43 9.66 -8.25
C ILE A 68 -8.81 8.57 -7.24
N ALA A 69 -9.69 7.63 -7.62
CA ALA A 69 -10.08 6.53 -6.74
C ALA A 69 -8.87 5.64 -6.34
N MET A 70 -7.98 5.35 -7.29
CA MET A 70 -6.73 4.62 -7.01
C MET A 70 -5.81 5.38 -6.06
N TYR A 71 -5.61 6.68 -6.28
CA TYR A 71 -4.81 7.55 -5.40
C TYR A 71 -5.37 7.54 -3.96
N ASN A 72 -6.69 7.64 -3.83
CA ASN A 72 -7.36 7.69 -2.53
C ASN A 72 -7.40 6.35 -1.81
N GLU A 73 -7.70 5.24 -2.51
CA GLU A 73 -7.94 3.94 -1.87
C GLU A 73 -6.68 3.03 -1.84
N ILE A 74 -5.95 2.97 -2.95
CA ILE A 74 -4.84 2.02 -3.13
C ILE A 74 -3.52 2.64 -2.68
N ALA A 75 -3.14 3.75 -3.30
CA ALA A 75 -1.81 4.36 -3.15
C ALA A 75 -1.55 4.84 -1.72
N PHE A 76 -0.33 4.71 -1.21
CA PHE A 76 0.10 5.31 0.05
C PHE A 76 0.90 6.58 -0.20
N GLY A 77 0.17 7.69 -0.36
CA GLY A 77 0.73 9.00 -0.70
C GLY A 77 1.08 9.90 0.50
N ASN A 78 1.48 11.13 0.20
CA ASN A 78 1.80 12.18 1.16
C ASN A 78 0.61 12.49 2.10
N SER A 79 -0.62 12.44 1.58
CA SER A 79 -1.83 12.60 2.37
C SER A 79 -1.98 11.52 3.46
N LYS A 80 -1.56 10.27 3.18
CA LYS A 80 -1.58 9.17 4.16
C LYS A 80 -0.43 9.31 5.15
N TRP A 81 0.78 9.66 4.72
CA TRP A 81 1.87 10.03 5.63
C TRP A 81 1.44 11.13 6.61
N ALA A 82 0.84 12.20 6.10
CA ALA A 82 0.33 13.30 6.91
C ALA A 82 -0.80 12.88 7.85
N LYS A 83 -1.72 12.01 7.40
CA LYS A 83 -2.82 11.48 8.22
C LYS A 83 -2.27 10.74 9.44
N TYR A 84 -1.24 9.92 9.25
CA TYR A 84 -0.71 9.08 10.33
C TYR A 84 0.28 9.79 11.24
N PHE A 85 1.07 10.73 10.73
CA PHE A 85 2.17 11.34 11.51
C PHE A 85 2.10 12.86 11.64
N GLY A 86 1.09 13.51 11.06
CA GLY A 86 0.93 14.96 11.06
C GLY A 86 1.50 15.61 9.78
N LYS A 87 1.01 16.80 9.45
CA LYS A 87 1.37 17.50 8.20
C LYS A 87 2.83 17.92 8.12
N ASP A 88 3.51 18.06 9.25
CA ASP A 88 4.90 18.52 9.29
C ASP A 88 5.89 17.50 8.73
N VAL A 89 5.54 16.20 8.72
CA VAL A 89 6.43 15.13 8.23
C VAL A 89 6.62 15.14 6.73
N ILE A 90 5.75 15.80 5.97
CA ILE A 90 5.81 15.94 4.51
C ILE A 90 5.94 17.41 4.11
N LYS A 91 6.46 18.23 5.04
CA LYS A 91 6.69 19.65 4.78
C LYS A 91 7.65 19.77 3.59
N ASN A 92 7.24 20.54 2.58
CA ASN A 92 7.93 20.77 1.31
C ASN A 92 7.74 19.70 0.22
N GLU A 93 6.87 18.70 0.43
CA GLU A 93 6.44 17.84 -0.68
C GLU A 93 5.38 18.53 -1.54
N ASP A 94 5.47 18.33 -2.86
CA ASP A 94 4.50 18.87 -3.82
C ASP A 94 3.39 17.84 -4.07
N THR A 95 2.19 18.11 -3.54
CA THR A 95 1.02 17.23 -3.71
C THR A 95 0.50 17.22 -5.15
N LYS A 96 0.73 18.28 -5.92
CA LYS A 96 0.31 18.35 -7.32
C LYS A 96 1.26 17.51 -8.18
N GLU A 97 2.57 17.64 -7.95
CA GLU A 97 3.58 16.76 -8.55
C GLU A 97 3.24 15.31 -8.26
N GLU A 98 3.03 14.96 -6.99
CA GLU A 98 2.72 13.60 -6.55
C GLU A 98 1.55 12.97 -7.32
N PHE A 99 0.41 13.69 -7.42
CA PHE A 99 -0.76 13.18 -8.13
C PHE A 99 -0.51 13.10 -9.64
N SER A 100 0.21 14.07 -10.20
CA SER A 100 0.54 14.08 -11.62
C SER A 100 1.44 12.90 -12.02
N SER A 101 2.46 12.61 -11.20
CA SER A 101 3.45 11.52 -11.40
C SER A 101 2.94 10.14 -10.96
N LEU A 102 1.73 10.05 -10.42
CA LEU A 102 1.11 8.78 -10.06
C LEU A 102 1.04 7.86 -11.30
N PRO A 103 1.65 6.67 -11.25
CA PRO A 103 1.86 5.79 -12.40
C PRO A 103 0.61 4.96 -12.71
N PHE A 104 -0.52 5.62 -12.99
CA PHE A 104 -1.84 4.99 -13.13
C PHE A 104 -1.86 3.89 -14.20
N ASP A 105 -1.49 4.21 -15.45
CA ASP A 105 -1.56 3.24 -16.54
C ASP A 105 -0.62 2.05 -16.31
N ALA A 106 0.60 2.34 -15.85
CA ALA A 106 1.61 1.33 -15.60
C ALA A 106 1.24 0.43 -14.42
N PHE A 107 0.60 0.98 -13.37
CA PHE A 107 0.04 0.19 -12.27
C PHE A 107 -1.07 -0.74 -12.74
N ILE A 108 -2.01 -0.25 -13.57
CA ILE A 108 -3.10 -1.08 -14.11
C ILE A 108 -2.54 -2.21 -15.00
N GLU A 109 -1.51 -1.93 -15.79
CA GLU A 109 -0.82 -2.94 -16.58
C GLU A 109 -0.15 -4.00 -15.70
N ASP A 110 0.59 -3.57 -14.67
CA ASP A 110 1.24 -4.47 -13.72
C ASP A 110 0.21 -5.32 -12.95
N CYS A 111 -0.91 -4.75 -12.54
CA CYS A 111 -2.02 -5.48 -11.91
C CYS A 111 -2.51 -6.64 -12.80
N LYS A 112 -2.68 -6.39 -14.11
CA LYS A 112 -3.11 -7.44 -15.06
C LYS A 112 -2.05 -8.51 -15.22
N LYS A 113 -0.78 -8.13 -15.34
CA LYS A 113 0.36 -9.06 -15.46
C LYS A 113 0.49 -9.94 -14.21
N PHE A 114 0.48 -9.34 -13.02
CA PHE A 114 0.54 -10.06 -11.75
C PHE A 114 -0.63 -11.02 -11.58
N LYS A 115 -1.86 -10.61 -11.92
CA LYS A 115 -3.01 -11.51 -11.89
C LYS A 115 -2.84 -12.73 -12.80
N ASN A 116 -2.19 -12.57 -13.96
CA ASN A 116 -1.93 -13.69 -14.87
C ASN A 116 -0.84 -14.62 -14.35
N LEU A 117 0.19 -14.08 -13.70
CA LEU A 117 1.28 -14.88 -13.10
C LEU A 117 0.84 -15.57 -11.80
N PHE A 118 -0.04 -14.93 -11.04
CA PHE A 118 -0.50 -15.36 -9.73
C PHE A 118 -2.03 -15.33 -9.65
N PRO A 119 -2.73 -16.23 -10.37
CA PRO A 119 -4.18 -16.20 -10.52
C PRO A 119 -4.97 -16.33 -9.20
N GLY A 120 -4.35 -16.85 -8.15
CA GLY A 120 -4.95 -16.98 -6.81
C GLY A 120 -4.96 -15.70 -5.97
N LYS A 121 -4.35 -14.60 -6.42
CA LYS A 121 -4.29 -13.34 -5.65
C LYS A 121 -4.91 -12.19 -6.45
N SER A 122 -5.65 -11.30 -5.77
CA SER A 122 -6.10 -10.07 -6.41
C SER A 122 -4.92 -9.10 -6.53
N ALA A 123 -4.99 -8.18 -7.50
CA ALA A 123 -3.93 -7.20 -7.69
C ALA A 123 -3.77 -6.26 -6.48
N LYS A 124 -4.88 -5.91 -5.81
CA LYS A 124 -4.91 -5.13 -4.57
C LYS A 124 -4.20 -5.84 -3.43
N ASP A 125 -4.24 -7.16 -3.41
CA ASP A 125 -3.58 -7.99 -2.38
C ASP A 125 -2.13 -8.32 -2.74
N SER A 126 -1.77 -8.18 -4.02
CA SER A 126 -0.46 -8.56 -4.56
C SER A 126 0.54 -7.41 -4.60
N LEU A 127 0.07 -6.17 -4.73
CA LEU A 127 0.92 -5.01 -4.98
C LEU A 127 0.59 -3.86 -4.02
N MET A 128 1.63 -3.19 -3.54
CA MET A 128 1.54 -1.94 -2.79
C MET A 128 2.19 -0.81 -3.59
N LEU A 129 1.44 0.28 -3.79
CA LEU A 129 1.91 1.50 -4.43
C LEU A 129 2.16 2.54 -3.35
N VAL A 130 3.42 2.93 -3.12
CA VAL A 130 3.82 3.79 -2.01
C VAL A 130 4.60 4.99 -2.54
N ARG A 131 4.27 6.20 -2.07
CA ARG A 131 5.06 7.40 -2.30
C ARG A 131 6.17 7.42 -1.27
N LEU A 132 7.41 7.50 -1.72
CA LEU A 132 8.59 7.75 -0.90
C LEU A 132 8.93 9.25 -0.98
N PRO A 133 8.54 10.05 0.02
CA PRO A 133 8.79 11.50 0.01
C PRO A 133 10.22 11.75 0.48
N LYS A 134 11.05 12.45 -0.29
CA LYS A 134 12.46 12.69 0.06
C LYS A 134 12.61 13.46 1.37
N THR A 135 11.62 14.29 1.72
CA THR A 135 11.61 15.13 2.91
C THR A 135 10.88 14.48 4.09
N LEU A 136 10.55 13.19 4.02
CA LEU A 136 9.80 12.51 5.07
C LEU A 136 10.49 12.65 6.43
N ASN A 137 9.83 13.36 7.35
CA ASN A 137 10.37 13.72 8.67
C ASN A 137 11.74 14.44 8.58
N GLY A 138 11.82 15.43 7.68
CA GLY A 138 13.03 16.19 7.36
C GLY A 138 13.81 15.58 6.20
N GLN A 139 14.02 14.26 6.22
CA GLN A 139 14.66 13.51 5.14
C GLN A 139 14.33 12.03 5.23
N LEU A 140 14.04 11.36 4.10
CA LEU A 140 13.77 9.93 4.12
C LEU A 140 15.06 9.14 4.39
N THR A 141 15.20 8.65 5.61
CA THR A 141 16.29 7.79 6.09
C THR A 141 15.71 6.67 6.96
N LEU A 142 16.49 5.61 7.22
CA LEU A 142 16.05 4.56 8.16
C LEU A 142 15.87 5.12 9.58
N LYS A 143 16.73 6.05 10.03
CA LYS A 143 16.55 6.67 11.35
C LYS A 143 15.22 7.41 11.45
N ASN A 144 14.91 8.23 10.46
CA ASN A 144 13.70 9.05 10.47
C ASN A 144 12.43 8.20 10.32
N LEU A 145 12.46 7.10 9.56
CA LEU A 145 11.39 6.10 9.53
C LEU A 145 11.19 5.44 10.90
N GLY A 146 12.28 5.12 11.59
CA GLY A 146 12.25 4.58 12.94
C GLY A 146 11.58 5.54 13.93
N GLU A 147 11.98 6.81 13.92
CA GLU A 147 11.36 7.85 14.76
C GLU A 147 9.84 7.94 14.56
N LEU A 148 9.37 7.90 13.31
CA LEU A 148 7.93 7.86 13.01
C LEU A 148 7.28 6.57 13.55
N ALA A 149 7.93 5.43 13.35
CA ALA A 149 7.42 4.11 13.74
C ALA A 149 7.25 3.95 15.26
N LYS A 150 7.97 4.71 16.11
CA LYS A 150 7.79 4.71 17.58
C LYS A 150 6.35 4.97 18.02
N LYS A 151 5.59 5.76 17.24
CA LYS A 151 4.15 5.99 17.49
C LYS A 151 3.34 4.68 17.54
N TYR A 152 3.75 3.69 16.76
CA TYR A 152 3.07 2.39 16.63
C TYR A 152 3.78 1.27 17.41
N PHE A 153 5.04 1.48 17.79
CA PHE A 153 5.85 0.55 18.57
C PHE A 153 6.38 1.23 19.84
N PRO A 154 5.50 1.53 20.82
CA PRO A 154 5.88 2.34 21.99
C PRO A 154 6.91 1.67 22.90
N THR A 155 7.10 0.35 22.78
CA THR A 155 8.12 -0.40 23.51
C THR A 155 9.50 -0.36 22.83
N SER A 156 9.63 0.30 21.68
CA SER A 156 10.86 0.40 20.92
C SER A 156 11.48 1.79 21.01
N ASP A 157 12.73 1.86 21.49
CA ASP A 157 13.51 3.09 21.57
C ASP A 157 13.89 3.65 20.20
N ALA A 158 13.88 2.82 19.15
CA ALA A 158 14.29 3.19 17.78
C ALA A 158 13.16 3.06 16.75
N GLY A 159 11.95 2.62 17.17
CA GLY A 159 10.84 2.28 16.26
C GLY A 159 10.99 0.96 15.50
N TYR A 160 11.99 0.16 15.86
CA TYR A 160 12.29 -1.16 15.31
C TYR A 160 12.30 -2.24 16.41
N ASP A 161 12.13 -3.50 16.06
CA ASP A 161 12.11 -4.58 17.06
C ASP A 161 13.45 -4.64 17.84
N LYS A 162 13.36 -4.63 19.17
CA LYS A 162 14.52 -4.54 20.06
C LYS A 162 15.42 -5.77 19.87
N GLY A 163 16.71 -5.52 19.61
CA GLY A 163 17.68 -6.58 19.34
C GLY A 163 17.69 -7.09 17.89
N TYR A 164 16.83 -6.54 17.03
CA TYR A 164 16.76 -6.90 15.61
C TYR A 164 16.91 -5.69 14.69
N LEU A 165 17.47 -4.58 15.19
CA LEU A 165 18.11 -3.56 14.38
C LEU A 165 19.62 -3.73 14.55
N TRP A 166 20.28 -4.35 13.57
CA TRP A 166 21.71 -4.63 13.67
C TRP A 166 22.52 -3.32 13.62
N PRO A 167 23.42 -3.03 14.60
CA PRO A 167 24.08 -1.72 14.67
C PRO A 167 24.83 -1.28 13.41
N PRO A 168 25.56 -2.17 12.69
CA PRO A 168 26.16 -1.84 11.39
C PRO A 168 25.17 -1.36 10.34
N VAL A 169 23.93 -1.88 10.33
CA VAL A 169 22.90 -1.40 9.41
C VAL A 169 22.59 0.08 9.66
N LEU A 170 22.47 0.46 10.93
CA LEU A 170 22.20 1.84 11.31
C LEU A 170 23.44 2.73 11.10
N ALA A 171 24.64 2.20 11.32
CA ALA A 171 25.88 2.94 11.16
C ALA A 171 26.20 3.23 9.68
N GLU A 172 26.00 2.24 8.79
CA GLU A 172 26.37 2.34 7.36
C GLU A 172 25.20 2.77 6.48
N GLY A 173 23.97 2.40 6.86
CA GLY A 173 22.74 2.65 6.09
C GLY A 173 21.75 3.61 6.75
N GLY A 174 21.93 3.94 8.02
CA GLY A 174 20.93 4.67 8.82
C GLY A 174 20.63 6.08 8.30
N ASP A 175 21.65 6.74 7.76
CA ASP A 175 21.60 8.11 7.23
C ASP A 175 21.54 8.15 5.69
N LYS A 176 21.49 7.01 5.01
CA LYS A 176 21.32 6.99 3.55
C LYS A 176 19.97 7.63 3.20
N THR A 177 19.96 8.33 2.07
CA THR A 177 18.85 9.18 1.64
C THR A 177 18.45 8.80 0.22
N ILE A 178 17.25 9.16 -0.20
CA ILE A 178 16.88 9.14 -1.62
C ILE A 178 17.09 10.53 -2.24
N ASP A 179 17.50 10.58 -3.50
CA ASP A 179 17.80 11.84 -4.20
C ASP A 179 16.55 12.67 -4.50
N GLN A 180 15.46 11.98 -4.80
CA GLN A 180 14.18 12.60 -5.17
C GLN A 180 13.01 11.80 -4.64
N SER A 181 11.92 12.51 -4.37
CA SER A 181 10.66 11.88 -4.01
C SER A 181 10.21 11.04 -5.21
N GLN A 182 10.00 9.74 -5.03
CA GLN A 182 9.48 8.83 -6.08
C GLN A 182 8.27 7.99 -5.65
N TRP A 183 7.52 7.48 -6.61
CA TRP A 183 6.59 6.36 -6.40
C TRP A 183 7.39 5.05 -6.43
N VAL A 184 6.96 4.06 -5.68
CA VAL A 184 7.45 2.68 -5.80
C VAL A 184 6.27 1.71 -5.79
N LEU A 185 6.42 0.64 -6.56
CA LEU A 185 5.47 -0.46 -6.64
C LEU A 185 6.17 -1.73 -6.14
N MET A 186 5.79 -2.21 -4.96
CA MET A 186 6.40 -3.39 -4.36
C MET A 186 5.37 -4.52 -4.26
N THR A 187 5.80 -5.77 -4.37
CA THR A 187 4.93 -6.90 -4.03
C THR A 187 4.58 -6.87 -2.54
N ASN A 188 3.31 -7.13 -2.24
CA ASN A 188 2.80 -7.13 -0.86
C ASN A 188 3.25 -8.37 -0.07
N ASP A 189 3.75 -9.39 -0.76
CA ASP A 189 4.27 -10.63 -0.20
C ASP A 189 5.57 -11.01 -0.92
N LEU A 190 6.24 -12.04 -0.42
CA LEU A 190 7.36 -12.66 -1.11
C LEU A 190 6.87 -13.32 -2.40
N LEU A 191 7.74 -13.35 -3.41
CA LEU A 191 7.48 -14.11 -4.62
C LEU A 191 7.28 -15.59 -4.28
N PRO A 192 6.32 -16.28 -4.92
CA PRO A 192 6.18 -17.72 -4.78
C PRO A 192 7.51 -18.44 -5.03
N ASP A 193 7.76 -19.49 -4.25
CA ASP A 193 8.96 -20.33 -4.31
C ASP A 193 10.30 -19.63 -4.05
N SER A 194 10.30 -18.33 -3.68
CA SER A 194 11.52 -17.60 -3.33
C SER A 194 12.06 -17.94 -1.94
N ARG A 195 11.27 -18.62 -1.10
CA ARG A 195 11.70 -18.93 0.27
C ARG A 195 12.86 -19.92 0.29
N SER A 196 13.77 -19.74 1.26
CA SER A 196 14.94 -20.61 1.45
C SER A 196 15.92 -20.63 0.27
N LYS A 197 15.85 -19.63 -0.62
CA LYS A 197 16.74 -19.47 -1.76
C LYS A 197 17.89 -18.52 -1.42
N ASN A 198 19.05 -18.74 -2.03
CA ASN A 198 20.18 -17.83 -1.86
C ASN A 198 19.99 -16.56 -2.71
N TYR A 199 20.84 -15.55 -2.47
CA TYR A 199 20.72 -14.26 -3.15
C TYR A 199 20.83 -14.35 -4.68
N ALA A 200 21.72 -15.20 -5.21
CA ALA A 200 21.87 -15.38 -6.65
C ALA A 200 20.60 -15.99 -7.27
N GLU A 201 19.96 -16.94 -6.58
CA GLU A 201 18.66 -17.48 -6.98
C GLU A 201 17.57 -16.40 -6.92
N HIS A 202 17.54 -15.55 -5.88
CA HIS A 202 16.62 -14.40 -5.82
C HIS A 202 16.81 -13.43 -6.99
N GLN A 203 18.06 -13.12 -7.34
CA GLN A 203 18.37 -12.29 -8.51
C GLN A 203 17.86 -12.93 -9.80
N ALA A 204 18.07 -14.24 -9.98
CA ALA A 204 17.58 -14.97 -11.15
C ALA A 204 16.04 -14.97 -11.23
N MET A 205 15.35 -15.09 -10.09
CA MET A 205 13.89 -15.00 -10.04
C MET A 205 13.37 -13.63 -10.46
N ILE A 206 13.97 -12.55 -9.96
CA ILE A 206 13.62 -11.18 -10.34
C ILE A 206 13.93 -10.92 -11.82
N ALA A 207 15.07 -11.39 -12.32
CA ALA A 207 15.40 -11.29 -13.74
C ALA A 207 14.40 -12.05 -14.63
N ASN A 208 13.93 -13.22 -14.19
CA ASN A 208 12.90 -13.98 -14.88
C ASN A 208 11.56 -13.21 -14.90
N LEU A 209 11.14 -12.62 -13.78
CA LEU A 209 9.95 -11.74 -13.76
C LEU A 209 10.09 -10.59 -14.77
N ALA A 210 11.25 -9.95 -14.83
CA ALA A 210 11.51 -8.88 -15.78
C ALA A 210 11.36 -9.34 -17.25
N GLN A 211 11.79 -10.57 -17.57
CA GLN A 211 11.59 -11.18 -18.89
C GLN A 211 10.13 -11.52 -19.17
N GLN A 212 9.35 -11.88 -18.15
CA GLN A 212 7.91 -12.20 -18.26
C GLN A 212 7.01 -10.96 -18.33
N LYS A 213 7.52 -9.85 -18.89
CA LYS A 213 6.82 -8.57 -19.11
C LYS A 213 6.67 -7.67 -17.88
N LEU A 214 7.20 -8.03 -16.71
CA LEU A 214 7.29 -7.14 -15.54
C LEU A 214 8.60 -6.34 -15.59
N ILE A 215 8.78 -5.57 -16.66
CA ILE A 215 10.00 -4.80 -16.92
C ILE A 215 10.25 -3.80 -15.78
N GLY A 216 11.49 -3.73 -15.30
CA GLY A 216 11.93 -2.74 -14.31
C GLY A 216 11.75 -3.15 -12.85
N TYR A 217 11.31 -4.38 -12.57
CA TYR A 217 11.35 -4.92 -11.21
C TYR A 217 12.78 -5.32 -10.83
N GLU A 218 13.18 -4.94 -9.62
CA GLU A 218 14.46 -5.23 -8.99
C GLU A 218 14.28 -5.78 -7.56
N ILE A 219 15.36 -6.28 -6.96
CA ILE A 219 15.42 -6.52 -5.52
C ILE A 219 15.42 -5.15 -4.83
N PRO A 220 14.54 -4.90 -3.84
CA PRO A 220 14.44 -3.59 -3.21
C PRO A 220 15.68 -3.21 -2.41
N GLU A 221 15.85 -1.91 -2.16
CA GLU A 221 16.76 -1.39 -1.14
C GLU A 221 16.11 -1.41 0.24
N ILE A 222 16.96 -1.36 1.28
CA ILE A 222 16.53 -1.42 2.68
C ILE A 222 15.54 -0.31 3.04
N ILE A 223 15.76 0.93 2.56
CA ILE A 223 14.88 2.08 2.83
C ILE A 223 13.52 1.87 2.17
N GLU A 224 13.51 1.38 0.93
CA GLU A 224 12.29 1.17 0.15
C GLU A 224 11.45 0.07 0.78
N SER A 225 12.04 -1.09 1.07
CA SER A 225 11.35 -2.18 1.76
C SER A 225 10.81 -1.75 3.12
N THR A 226 11.62 -1.03 3.90
CA THR A 226 11.21 -0.54 5.23
C THR A 226 10.02 0.40 5.13
N ALA A 227 10.10 1.41 4.26
CA ALA A 227 9.01 2.37 4.07
C ALA A 227 7.72 1.69 3.56
N CYS A 228 7.84 0.75 2.61
CA CYS A 228 6.73 -0.02 2.06
C CYS A 228 6.03 -0.88 3.12
N ILE A 229 6.78 -1.68 3.87
CA ILE A 229 6.21 -2.57 4.90
C ILE A 229 5.57 -1.76 6.03
N LEU A 230 6.20 -0.66 6.45
CA LEU A 230 5.65 0.25 7.45
C LEU A 230 4.41 0.97 6.95
N ALA A 231 4.40 1.49 5.71
CA ALA A 231 3.23 2.13 5.11
C ALA A 231 2.04 1.16 5.07
N GLN A 232 2.26 -0.09 4.66
CA GLN A 232 1.24 -1.13 4.69
C GLN A 232 0.74 -1.39 6.11
N HIS A 233 1.65 -1.47 7.09
CA HIS A 233 1.28 -1.63 8.50
C HIS A 233 0.44 -0.48 9.04
N PHE A 234 0.83 0.78 8.80
CA PHE A 234 0.07 1.94 9.27
C PHE A 234 -1.32 2.00 8.63
N LYS A 235 -1.43 1.55 7.36
CA LYS A 235 -2.71 1.40 6.67
C LYS A 235 -3.62 0.40 7.38
N THR A 236 -3.15 -0.81 7.68
CA THR A 236 -3.97 -1.89 8.28
C THR A 236 -4.21 -1.71 9.78
N ASN A 237 -3.21 -1.27 10.54
CA ASN A 237 -3.34 -1.11 12.01
C ASN A 237 -4.25 0.03 12.44
N SER A 238 -4.67 0.89 11.53
CA SER A 238 -5.73 1.87 11.82
C SER A 238 -7.12 1.23 11.92
N VAL A 239 -7.28 -0.03 11.50
CA VAL A 239 -8.56 -0.76 11.44
C VAL A 239 -8.35 -2.22 11.83
N GLY A 240 -7.88 -2.56 13.03
CA GLY A 240 -8.03 -3.89 13.67
C GLY A 240 -7.70 -5.20 12.90
N ASP A 241 -7.22 -5.14 11.65
CA ASP A 241 -7.22 -6.26 10.70
C ASP A 241 -5.82 -6.83 10.56
N SER A 242 -5.71 -8.13 10.81
CA SER A 242 -4.48 -8.92 10.83
C SER A 242 -3.93 -9.28 9.44
N GLU A 243 -4.27 -8.54 8.38
CA GLU A 243 -4.03 -8.95 6.99
C GLU A 243 -2.61 -8.67 6.46
N ASN A 244 -1.70 -8.10 7.25
CA ASN A 244 -0.33 -7.85 6.78
C ASN A 244 0.51 -9.15 6.78
N PRO A 245 0.97 -9.67 5.62
CA PRO A 245 1.69 -10.94 5.55
C PRO A 245 3.07 -10.91 6.23
N PHE A 246 3.64 -9.73 6.45
CA PHE A 246 4.87 -9.56 7.24
C PHE A 246 4.62 -9.63 8.76
N TYR A 247 3.36 -9.56 9.20
CA TYR A 247 2.96 -9.57 10.60
C TYR A 247 3.05 -10.96 11.26
N ASN A 248 3.26 -12.03 10.49
CA ASN A 248 3.46 -13.39 11.02
C ASN A 248 4.85 -13.59 11.66
N GLY A 249 5.64 -12.52 11.87
CA GLY A 249 6.93 -12.55 12.59
C GLY A 249 8.07 -13.33 11.93
N CYS A 250 7.80 -14.03 10.83
CA CYS A 250 8.69 -15.00 10.17
C CYS A 250 8.68 -14.85 8.64
N THR A 251 8.41 -13.65 8.13
CA THR A 251 8.51 -13.33 6.69
C THR A 251 9.48 -12.18 6.52
N TYR A 252 10.54 -12.40 5.75
CA TYR A 252 11.59 -11.41 5.46
C TYR A 252 11.85 -11.34 3.97
N THR A 253 11.93 -10.12 3.43
CA THR A 253 12.45 -9.89 2.09
C THR A 253 13.95 -9.60 2.18
N VAL A 254 14.72 -10.18 1.27
CA VAL A 254 16.10 -9.78 1.03
C VAL A 254 16.11 -8.43 0.31
N CYS A 255 17.07 -7.57 0.68
CA CYS A 255 17.35 -6.30 0.00
C CYS A 255 18.73 -6.36 -0.67
N LYS A 256 18.95 -5.47 -1.64
CA LYS A 256 20.21 -5.44 -2.40
C LYS A 256 21.38 -4.82 -1.64
N ASP A 257 21.11 -4.04 -0.59
CA ASP A 257 22.14 -3.50 0.30
C ASP A 257 23.03 -4.61 0.86
N ASN A 258 24.34 -4.44 0.70
CA ASN A 258 25.36 -5.31 1.26
C ASN A 258 26.10 -4.53 2.36
N ILE A 259 25.99 -5.01 3.59
CA ILE A 259 26.57 -4.41 4.79
C ILE A 259 27.49 -5.46 5.39
N GLN A 260 28.79 -5.14 5.46
CA GLN A 260 29.84 -6.06 5.93
C GLN A 260 29.85 -7.43 5.24
N GLY A 261 29.64 -7.45 3.92
CA GLY A 261 29.67 -8.67 3.12
C GLY A 261 28.34 -9.46 3.11
N SER A 262 27.31 -8.96 3.79
CA SER A 262 26.02 -9.65 3.94
C SER A 262 24.85 -8.82 3.44
N HIS A 263 23.91 -9.47 2.75
CA HIS A 263 22.68 -8.82 2.33
C HIS A 263 21.75 -8.56 3.51
N THR A 264 21.10 -7.39 3.52
CA THR A 264 20.16 -7.04 4.57
C THR A 264 18.79 -7.67 4.33
N LEU A 265 18.08 -7.96 5.42
CA LEU A 265 16.73 -8.49 5.46
C LEU A 265 15.81 -7.50 6.15
N VAL A 266 14.63 -7.29 5.58
CA VAL A 266 13.57 -6.45 6.17
C VAL A 266 12.30 -7.28 6.30
N GLY A 267 11.68 -7.25 7.48
CA GLY A 267 10.42 -7.96 7.72
C GLY A 267 10.22 -8.33 9.17
N GLY A 268 9.56 -9.47 9.40
CA GLY A 268 9.32 -10.02 10.74
C GLY A 268 8.61 -9.05 11.68
N LEU A 269 7.63 -8.33 11.13
CA LEU A 269 6.88 -7.29 11.83
C LEU A 269 6.09 -7.90 12.99
N LYS A 270 6.19 -7.29 14.17
CA LYS A 270 5.49 -7.69 15.40
C LYS A 270 5.05 -6.44 16.18
N ASN A 271 4.34 -6.64 17.29
CA ASN A 271 4.02 -5.57 18.23
C ASN A 271 5.25 -4.81 18.76
N SER A 272 6.42 -5.45 18.79
CA SER A 272 7.67 -4.84 19.22
C SER A 272 8.38 -4.01 18.13
N GLY A 273 7.95 -4.11 16.87
CA GLY A 273 8.49 -3.36 15.74
C GLY A 273 8.81 -4.20 14.51
N LEU A 274 9.34 -3.52 13.50
CA LEU A 274 9.90 -4.14 12.30
C LEU A 274 11.34 -4.58 12.56
N ARG A 275 11.74 -5.74 12.02
CA ARG A 275 13.11 -6.26 12.14
C ARG A 275 13.91 -5.90 10.89
N ILE A 276 15.15 -5.46 11.11
CA ILE A 276 16.14 -5.13 10.08
C ILE A 276 17.49 -5.70 10.51
N TYR A 277 17.89 -6.81 9.89
CA TYR A 277 19.15 -7.48 10.23
C TYR A 277 19.77 -8.11 8.98
N TYR A 278 20.94 -8.71 9.11
CA TYR A 278 21.63 -9.42 8.03
C TYR A 278 21.58 -10.91 8.30
N HIS A 279 21.64 -11.74 7.26
CA HIS A 279 21.79 -13.17 7.46
C HIS A 279 22.78 -13.75 6.46
N ASN A 280 23.76 -14.48 6.99
CA ASN A 280 24.77 -15.14 6.16
C ASN A 280 24.24 -16.36 5.40
N GLN A 281 22.98 -16.77 5.64
CA GLN A 281 22.37 -17.99 5.12
C GLN A 281 20.85 -17.78 4.97
N PRO A 282 20.22 -18.24 3.88
CA PRO A 282 18.79 -18.10 3.74
C PRO A 282 18.05 -19.05 4.69
N GLY A 283 17.40 -18.50 5.72
CA GLY A 283 16.47 -19.25 6.56
C GLY A 283 15.14 -19.51 5.83
N PHE A 284 14.34 -20.46 6.32
CA PHE A 284 13.00 -20.79 5.77
C PHE A 284 12.02 -19.61 5.71
N ALA A 285 12.28 -18.59 6.54
CA ALA A 285 11.52 -17.36 6.65
C ALA A 285 11.88 -16.29 5.60
N THR A 286 12.95 -16.51 4.82
CA THR A 286 13.56 -15.51 3.93
C THR A 286 13.23 -15.79 2.48
N GLY A 287 12.70 -14.81 1.78
CA GLY A 287 12.54 -14.82 0.32
C GLY A 287 12.77 -13.43 -0.27
N VAL A 288 12.21 -13.16 -1.45
CA VAL A 288 12.39 -11.86 -2.10
C VAL A 288 11.05 -11.26 -2.49
N ALA A 289 10.84 -10.00 -2.14
CA ALA A 289 9.81 -9.14 -2.72
C ALA A 289 10.39 -8.46 -3.98
N ALA A 290 9.53 -8.18 -4.95
CA ALA A 290 9.95 -7.46 -6.16
C ALA A 290 9.51 -5.99 -6.04
N LEU A 291 10.38 -5.05 -6.42
CA LEU A 291 10.08 -3.62 -6.40
C LEU A 291 10.37 -2.97 -7.76
N ARG A 292 9.48 -2.09 -8.21
CA ARG A 292 9.69 -1.25 -9.40
C ARG A 292 9.60 0.22 -9.03
N LYS A 293 10.46 1.03 -9.66
CA LYS A 293 10.41 2.51 -9.65
C LYS A 293 9.79 2.94 -11.00
N PRO A 294 8.48 3.21 -11.03
CA PRO A 294 7.74 3.47 -12.26
C PRO A 294 7.99 4.84 -12.85
#